data_AF-A0AAW8DTB7-F1
#
_entry.id   AF-A0AAW8DTB7-F1
#
_cell.length_a   1.000
_cell.length_b   1.000
_cell.length_c   1.000
_cell.angle_alpha   90.00
_cell.angle_beta   90.00
_cell.angle_gamma   90.00
#
_symmetry.space_group_name_H-M   'P 1'
#
loop_
_entity.id
_entity.type
_entity.pdbx_description
1 polymer ?
#
loop_
_entity_poly.entity_id
_entity_poly.type
_entity_poly.pdbx_seq_one_letter_code
_entity_poly.pdbx_strand_id
1 'polypeptide(L)'
;MAVVNLAPADLPKDSGRFDLPIALGILAASGQIENARLAGHEFAGELSLSGELRPVRGALAMAVATYTQGTTVRLVLPLDSAQEAALVPGAQVYGARHLLDVVRQFVAGGGGPVDASDDGWTRVRAAPGDGAPRYADLADVKGHTGAKRALEIAAAGGHSLLMVGEPGSGKSMLAHRFAGLLPPMNVAEALESAAIASLDGRLAPERWMNRPTATPHHTASAVALVGGGWSVFS
;
A
#
# COMPACT_ATOMS: atom_id res chain seq x y z
N MET A 1 28.32 -24.32 -0.63
CA MET A 1 28.05 -23.65 -1.92
C MET A 1 26.59 -23.25 -1.91
N ALA A 2 26.26 -22.00 -1.64
CA ALA A 2 24.88 -21.56 -1.46
C ALA A 2 24.37 -20.88 -2.73
N VAL A 3 23.39 -21.51 -3.39
CA VAL A 3 22.63 -20.90 -4.49
C VAL A 3 21.43 -20.20 -3.85
N VAL A 4 21.46 -18.87 -3.81
CA VAL A 4 20.33 -18.05 -3.39
C VAL A 4 19.44 -17.88 -4.63
N ASN A 5 18.33 -18.60 -4.68
CA ASN A 5 17.35 -18.46 -5.76
C ASN A 5 16.37 -17.32 -5.43
N LEU A 6 16.57 -16.17 -6.05
CA LEU A 6 15.63 -15.05 -6.06
C LEU A 6 14.94 -15.07 -7.43
N ALA A 7 13.68 -15.50 -7.49
CA ALA A 7 12.85 -15.38 -8.70
C ALA A 7 11.49 -14.76 -8.36
N PRO A 8 10.92 -13.89 -9.21
CA PRO A 8 11.39 -13.51 -10.55
C PRO A 8 12.21 -12.21 -10.58
N ALA A 9 13.24 -12.21 -11.42
CA ALA A 9 14.23 -11.16 -11.62
C ALA A 9 13.83 -10.06 -12.63
N ASP A 10 12.53 -9.77 -12.78
CA ASP A 10 12.02 -8.86 -13.83
C ASP A 10 11.43 -7.54 -13.32
N LEU A 11 11.80 -7.10 -12.11
CA LEU A 11 11.45 -5.76 -11.63
C LEU A 11 12.62 -4.78 -11.85
N PRO A 12 12.34 -3.54 -12.33
CA PRO A 12 13.35 -2.49 -12.41
C PRO A 12 14.06 -2.35 -11.07
N LYS A 13 15.36 -2.02 -11.10
CA LYS A 13 16.30 -2.00 -9.97
C LYS A 13 15.95 -0.96 -8.87
N ASP A 14 14.77 -1.05 -8.26
CA ASP A 14 14.52 -0.56 -6.89
C ASP A 14 15.01 -1.65 -5.93
N SER A 15 16.33 -1.78 -5.85
CA SER A 15 17.03 -2.92 -5.25
C SER A 15 17.03 -2.96 -3.71
N GLY A 16 16.54 -1.91 -3.04
CA GLY A 16 16.67 -1.78 -1.59
C GLY A 16 15.84 -2.78 -0.78
N ARG A 17 14.64 -3.13 -1.24
CA ARG A 17 13.70 -3.98 -0.46
C ARG A 17 14.20 -5.41 -0.18
N PHE A 18 15.29 -5.84 -0.82
CA PHE A 18 15.83 -7.19 -0.70
C PHE A 18 16.95 -7.31 0.34
N ASP A 19 17.38 -6.22 0.97
CA ASP A 19 18.48 -6.28 1.94
C ASP A 19 18.13 -7.18 3.13
N LEU A 20 16.92 -7.04 3.69
CA LEU A 20 16.44 -7.90 4.77
C LEU A 20 16.42 -9.39 4.39
N PRO A 21 15.73 -9.85 3.33
CA PRO A 21 15.73 -11.26 2.96
C PRO A 21 17.13 -11.78 2.62
N ILE A 22 18.01 -10.96 2.03
CA ILE A 22 19.41 -11.34 1.78
C ILE A 22 20.15 -11.56 3.10
N ALA A 23 20.03 -10.65 4.06
CA ALA A 23 20.66 -10.79 5.38
C ALA A 23 20.17 -12.05 6.11
N LEU A 24 18.86 -12.32 6.10
CA LEU A 24 18.30 -13.55 6.68
C LEU A 24 18.79 -14.81 5.98
N GLY A 25 18.92 -14.79 4.65
CA GLY A 25 19.50 -15.90 3.88
C GLY A 25 20.93 -16.22 4.31
N ILE A 26 21.77 -15.21 4.51
CA ILE A 26 23.16 -15.36 4.99
C ILE A 26 23.18 -15.91 6.43
N LEU A 27 22.32 -15.39 7.31
CA LEU A 27 22.23 -15.85 8.70
C LEU A 27 21.74 -17.30 8.79
N ALA A 28 20.76 -17.69 7.96
CA ALA A 28 20.28 -19.06 7.87
C ALA A 28 21.37 -20.01 7.33
N ALA A 29 22.10 -19.60 6.29
CA ALA A 29 23.19 -20.38 5.72
C ALA A 29 24.38 -20.58 6.67
N SER A 30 24.61 -19.61 7.58
CA SER A 30 25.63 -19.71 8.63
C SER A 30 25.15 -20.40 9.91
N GLY A 31 23.88 -20.86 9.96
CA GLY A 31 23.31 -21.56 11.10
C GLY A 31 22.98 -20.68 12.30
N GLN A 32 22.98 -19.35 12.13
CA GLN A 32 22.64 -18.39 13.20
C GLN A 32 21.13 -18.33 13.46
N ILE A 33 20.32 -18.66 12.46
CA ILE A 33 18.85 -18.80 12.56
C ILE A 33 18.40 -20.12 11.94
N GLU A 34 17.27 -20.64 12.42
CA GLU A 34 16.68 -21.87 11.93
C GLU A 34 15.94 -21.65 10.61
N ASN A 35 16.48 -22.20 9.52
CA ASN A 35 15.87 -22.09 8.18
C ASN A 35 14.42 -22.62 8.16
N ALA A 36 14.15 -23.74 8.84
CA ALA A 36 12.81 -24.32 8.91
C ALA A 36 11.74 -23.36 9.49
N ARG A 37 12.13 -22.42 10.36
CA ARG A 37 11.20 -21.44 10.95
C ARG A 37 10.87 -20.29 10.00
N LEU A 38 11.68 -20.05 8.98
CA LEU A 38 11.42 -19.03 7.95
C LEU A 38 10.28 -19.45 7.00
N ALA A 39 9.97 -20.74 6.92
CA ALA A 39 8.90 -21.24 6.08
C ALA A 39 7.54 -20.57 6.41
N GLY A 40 6.80 -20.19 5.37
CA GLY A 40 5.52 -19.48 5.51
C GLY A 40 5.63 -18.00 5.88
N HIS A 41 6.84 -17.43 5.83
CA HIS A 41 7.07 -15.98 5.95
C HIS A 41 7.61 -15.41 4.64
N GLU A 42 7.22 -14.18 4.34
CA GLU A 42 7.79 -13.36 3.28
C GLU A 42 8.38 -12.09 3.88
N PHE A 43 9.57 -11.74 3.44
CA PHE A 43 10.35 -10.64 4.02
C PHE A 43 10.62 -9.59 2.96
N ALA A 44 10.42 -8.33 3.31
CA ALA A 44 10.90 -7.20 2.52
C ALA A 44 11.31 -6.06 3.45
N GLY A 45 12.42 -5.40 3.14
CA GLY A 45 12.99 -4.36 3.99
C GLY A 45 14.34 -3.92 3.46
N GLU A 46 14.58 -2.61 3.53
CA GLU A 46 15.91 -2.01 3.36
C GLU A 46 16.67 -2.05 4.68
N LEU A 47 17.99 -2.25 4.64
CA LEU A 47 18.83 -2.25 5.83
C LEU A 47 19.82 -1.08 5.81
N SER A 48 19.90 -0.35 6.91
CA SER A 48 21.02 0.55 7.15
C SER A 48 22.27 -0.23 7.58
N LEU A 49 23.43 0.43 7.56
CA LEU A 49 24.67 -0.15 8.10
C LEU A 49 24.61 -0.42 9.61
N SER A 50 23.76 0.31 10.35
CA SER A 50 23.52 0.07 11.77
C SER A 50 22.59 -1.11 12.04
N GLY A 51 21.93 -1.65 11.01
CA GLY A 51 20.95 -2.75 11.14
C GLY A 51 19.49 -2.28 11.29
N GLU A 52 19.23 -0.97 11.19
CA GLU A 52 17.88 -0.42 11.19
C GLU A 52 17.14 -0.78 9.89
N LEU A 53 15.86 -1.13 10.03
CA LEU A 53 14.98 -1.40 8.91
C LEU A 53 14.39 -0.10 8.37
N ARG A 54 14.56 0.13 7.07
CA ARG A 54 14.01 1.29 6.37
C ARG A 54 12.76 0.91 5.60
N PRO A 55 11.75 1.80 5.55
CA PRO A 55 10.51 1.55 4.84
C PRO A 55 10.74 1.23 3.36
N VAL A 56 9.95 0.29 2.84
CA VAL A 56 9.94 -0.09 1.43
C VAL A 56 8.71 0.49 0.74
N ARG A 57 8.87 0.87 -0.53
CA ARG A 57 7.74 1.29 -1.38
C ARG A 57 6.92 0.08 -1.82
N GLY A 58 5.61 0.26 -1.92
CA GLY A 58 4.69 -0.76 -2.41
C GLY A 58 4.38 -1.89 -1.42
N ALA A 59 4.57 -1.67 -0.11
CA ALA A 59 4.27 -2.67 0.91
C ALA A 59 2.79 -3.10 0.89
N LEU A 60 1.88 -2.15 0.67
CA LEU A 60 0.47 -2.45 0.46
C LEU A 60 0.23 -3.26 -0.81
N ALA A 61 0.89 -2.90 -1.92
CA ALA A 61 0.74 -3.62 -3.19
C ALA A 61 1.20 -5.08 -3.07
N MET A 62 2.28 -5.34 -2.33
CA MET A 62 2.72 -6.70 -2.00
C MET A 62 1.64 -7.47 -1.24
N ALA A 63 1.07 -6.87 -0.18
CA ALA A 63 0.02 -7.51 0.60
C ALA A 63 -1.25 -7.79 -0.22
N VAL A 64 -1.63 -6.89 -1.14
CA VAL A 64 -2.75 -7.09 -2.06
C VAL A 64 -2.47 -8.24 -3.03
N ALA A 65 -1.25 -8.34 -3.57
CA ALA A 65 -0.86 -9.46 -4.45
C ALA A 65 -0.95 -10.81 -3.72
N THR A 66 -0.46 -10.89 -2.48
CA THR A 66 -0.58 -12.08 -1.63
C THR A 66 -2.05 -12.46 -1.37
N TYR A 67 -2.88 -11.46 -1.05
CA TYR A 67 -4.31 -11.64 -0.79
C TYR A 67 -5.07 -12.15 -2.01
N THR A 68 -4.84 -11.53 -3.18
CA THR A 68 -5.50 -11.90 -4.44
C THR A 68 -5.10 -13.28 -4.96
N GLN A 69 -3.86 -13.73 -4.68
CA GLN A 69 -3.41 -15.09 -5.02
C GLN A 69 -3.92 -16.16 -4.04
N GLY A 70 -4.56 -15.77 -2.93
CA GLY A 70 -5.02 -16.70 -1.90
C GLY A 70 -3.88 -17.30 -1.08
N THR A 71 -2.67 -16.74 -1.16
CA THR A 71 -1.49 -17.23 -0.48
C THR A 71 -1.52 -16.79 0.98
N THR A 72 -1.60 -17.74 1.91
CA THR A 72 -1.55 -17.40 3.35
C THR A 72 -0.09 -17.41 3.83
N VAL A 73 0.58 -16.27 3.72
CA VAL A 73 1.93 -16.05 4.26
C VAL A 73 1.93 -14.97 5.33
N ARG A 74 2.96 -15.01 6.18
CA ARG A 74 3.23 -13.98 7.18
C ARG A 74 4.21 -12.97 6.60
N LEU A 75 3.73 -11.76 6.33
CA LEU A 75 4.56 -10.66 5.86
C LEU A 75 5.37 -10.09 7.02
N VAL A 76 6.67 -9.91 6.80
CA VAL A 76 7.60 -9.32 7.76
C VAL A 76 8.25 -8.12 7.11
N LEU A 77 7.96 -6.94 7.65
CA LEU A 77 8.26 -5.65 7.04
C LEU A 77 8.84 -4.66 8.07
N PRO A 78 9.55 -3.60 7.63
CA PRO A 78 9.75 -2.40 8.44
C PRO A 78 8.43 -1.91 9.02
N LEU A 79 8.46 -1.37 10.24
CA LEU A 79 7.24 -1.00 10.96
C LEU A 79 6.28 -0.11 10.15
N ASP A 80 6.79 0.92 9.46
CA ASP A 80 5.96 1.84 8.68
C ASP A 80 5.33 1.14 7.46
N SER A 81 6.11 0.32 6.76
CA SER A 81 5.62 -0.52 5.66
C SER A 81 4.60 -1.56 6.12
N ALA A 82 4.79 -2.09 7.34
CA ALA A 82 3.86 -3.04 7.95
C ALA A 82 2.49 -2.38 8.24
N GLN A 83 2.46 -1.09 8.60
CA GLN A 83 1.21 -0.35 8.79
C GLN A 83 0.42 -0.24 7.49
N GLU A 84 1.08 0.01 6.36
CA GLU A 84 0.44 0.00 5.05
C GLU A 84 -0.10 -1.39 4.70
N ALA A 85 0.74 -2.42 4.78
CA ALA A 85 0.36 -3.80 4.42
C ALA A 85 -0.80 -4.34 5.29
N ALA A 86 -0.88 -3.91 6.55
CA ALA A 86 -1.93 -4.34 7.48
C ALA A 86 -3.33 -3.84 7.11
N LEU A 87 -3.45 -2.88 6.17
CA LEU A 87 -4.75 -2.44 5.62
C LEU A 87 -5.48 -3.55 4.85
N VAL A 88 -4.76 -4.55 4.35
CA VAL A 88 -5.35 -5.68 3.63
C VAL A 88 -6.10 -6.61 4.59
N PRO A 89 -7.41 -6.85 4.39
CA PRO A 89 -8.19 -7.73 5.24
C PRO A 89 -7.60 -9.14 5.32
N GLY A 90 -7.44 -9.66 6.54
CA GLY A 90 -6.94 -11.01 6.78
C GLY A 90 -5.43 -11.19 6.60
N ALA A 91 -4.68 -10.16 6.21
CA ALA A 91 -3.24 -10.24 6.10
C ALA A 91 -2.58 -10.49 7.47
N GLN A 92 -1.59 -11.39 7.50
CA GLN A 92 -0.77 -11.63 8.68
C GLN A 92 0.51 -10.81 8.55
N VAL A 93 0.51 -9.61 9.13
CA VAL A 93 1.62 -8.66 9.01
C VAL A 93 2.35 -8.49 10.33
N TYR A 94 3.68 -8.55 10.28
CA TYR A 94 4.59 -8.32 11.38
C TYR A 94 5.53 -7.17 11.03
N GLY A 95 5.63 -6.21 11.95
CA GLY A 95 6.52 -5.05 11.85
C GLY A 95 7.74 -5.23 12.72
N ALA A 96 8.90 -4.83 12.21
CA ALA A 96 10.16 -4.75 12.95
C ALA A 96 10.87 -3.40 12.70
N ARG A 97 11.71 -2.95 13.63
CA ARG A 97 12.52 -1.72 13.47
C ARG A 97 13.98 -2.00 13.20
N HIS A 98 14.48 -3.16 13.62
CA HIS A 98 15.87 -3.53 13.51
C HIS A 98 16.02 -5.00 13.08
N LEU A 99 17.11 -5.33 12.37
CA LEU A 99 17.42 -6.70 11.94
C LEU A 99 17.43 -7.68 13.13
N LEU A 100 17.97 -7.24 14.27
CA LEU A 100 18.02 -8.07 15.49
C LEU A 100 16.63 -8.46 16.01
N ASP A 101 15.63 -7.60 15.85
CA ASP A 101 14.24 -7.90 16.26
C ASP A 101 13.70 -9.09 15.47
N VAL A 102 14.01 -9.12 14.16
CA VAL A 102 13.66 -10.23 13.27
C VAL A 102 14.47 -11.48 13.63
N VAL A 103 15.80 -11.36 13.76
CA VAL A 103 16.69 -12.50 14.00
C VAL A 103 16.30 -13.25 15.28
N ARG A 104 16.04 -12.54 16.38
CA ARG A 104 15.62 -13.15 17.66
C ARG A 104 14.44 -14.09 17.53
N GLN A 105 13.52 -13.79 16.62
CA GLN A 105 12.33 -14.61 16.37
C GLN A 105 12.62 -15.95 15.68
N PHE A 106 13.80 -16.11 15.08
CA PHE A 106 14.18 -17.29 14.30
C PHE A 106 15.42 -18.02 14.86
N VAL A 107 15.97 -17.61 16.01
CA VAL A 107 17.06 -18.34 16.68
C VAL A 107 16.56 -19.67 17.28
N ALA A 108 17.43 -20.68 17.31
CA ALA A 108 17.13 -21.98 17.89
C ALA A 108 16.79 -21.93 19.38
N GLY A 109 15.68 -22.56 19.77
CA GLY A 109 15.19 -22.57 21.16
C GLY A 109 14.51 -21.28 21.64
N GLY A 110 14.45 -20.22 20.82
CA GLY A 110 13.71 -18.99 21.11
C GLY A 110 12.22 -19.16 20.77
N GLY A 111 11.46 -19.74 21.70
CA GLY A 111 10.04 -20.07 21.51
C GLY A 111 9.27 -20.10 22.82
N GLY A 112 9.40 -19.05 23.64
CA GLY A 112 8.37 -18.74 24.64
C GLY A 112 7.25 -17.92 23.98
N PRO A 113 6.02 -17.92 24.53
CA PRO A 113 5.04 -16.93 24.13
C PRO A 113 5.65 -15.57 24.44
N VAL A 114 5.95 -14.79 23.41
CA VAL A 114 6.46 -13.42 23.55
C VAL A 114 5.30 -12.63 24.13
N ASP A 115 5.27 -12.55 25.45
CA ASP A 115 4.46 -11.57 26.16
C ASP A 115 4.84 -10.20 25.62
N ALA A 116 3.81 -9.37 25.41
CA ALA A 116 3.86 -8.11 24.71
C ALA A 116 4.67 -7.02 25.45
N SER A 117 5.99 -7.19 25.54
CA SER A 117 6.92 -6.19 26.05
C SER A 117 7.99 -5.89 25.00
N ASP A 118 7.80 -4.79 24.26
CA ASP A 118 8.83 -3.90 23.69
C ASP A 118 10.00 -4.46 22.85
N ASP A 119 9.91 -5.70 22.34
CA ASP A 119 10.99 -6.37 21.59
C ASP A 119 11.17 -5.94 20.11
N GLY A 120 10.60 -4.81 19.70
CA GLY A 120 10.70 -4.28 18.34
C GLY A 120 9.95 -5.08 17.26
N TRP A 121 9.67 -6.37 17.48
CA TRP A 121 8.82 -7.23 16.67
C TRP A 121 7.36 -7.19 17.15
N THR A 122 6.43 -6.80 16.28
CA THR A 122 5.01 -6.73 16.65
C THR A 122 4.08 -7.17 15.53
N ARG A 123 2.96 -7.80 15.90
CA ARG A 123 1.89 -8.08 14.95
C ARG A 123 1.13 -6.78 14.69
N VAL A 124 1.21 -6.28 13.46
CA VAL A 124 0.53 -5.05 13.06
C VAL A 124 -0.87 -5.40 12.60
N ARG A 125 -1.85 -4.63 13.08
CA ARG A 125 -3.24 -4.68 12.64
C ARG A 125 -3.62 -3.29 12.16
N ALA A 126 -4.43 -3.21 11.11
CA ALA A 126 -5.03 -1.94 10.73
C ALA A 126 -5.78 -1.35 11.94
N ALA A 127 -5.53 -0.07 12.22
CA ALA A 127 -6.37 0.65 13.14
C ALA A 127 -7.81 0.66 12.58
N PRO A 128 -8.84 0.52 13.44
CA PRO A 128 -10.21 0.78 13.00
C PRO A 128 -10.25 2.22 12.47
N GLY A 129 -10.60 2.39 11.20
CA GLY A 129 -10.66 3.72 10.59
C GLY A 129 -11.70 4.60 11.27
N ASP A 130 -11.41 5.89 11.39
CA ASP A 130 -12.30 6.92 11.94
C ASP A 130 -13.49 7.21 11.00
N GLY A 131 -14.39 6.25 10.86
CA GLY A 131 -15.63 6.40 10.09
C GLY A 131 -15.45 6.56 8.58
N ALA A 132 -16.56 6.87 7.90
CA ALA A 132 -16.57 7.06 6.44
C ALA A 132 -15.71 8.27 6.02
N PRO A 133 -15.06 8.21 4.84
CA PRO A 133 -14.33 9.34 4.26
C PRO A 133 -15.17 10.62 4.29
N ARG A 134 -14.59 11.71 4.79
CA ARG A 134 -15.24 13.03 4.77
C ARG A 134 -14.73 13.83 3.58
N TYR A 135 -15.66 14.26 2.74
CA TYR A 135 -15.39 15.11 1.59
C TYR A 135 -15.92 16.52 1.81
N ALA A 136 -15.38 17.48 1.07
CA ALA A 136 -15.96 18.81 0.99
C ALA A 136 -17.30 18.73 0.24
N ASP A 137 -18.28 19.55 0.64
CA ASP A 137 -19.61 19.54 0.05
C ASP A 137 -19.67 20.40 -1.23
N LEU A 138 -20.40 19.91 -2.24
CA LEU A 138 -20.69 20.66 -3.46
C LEU A 138 -21.64 21.85 -3.18
N ALA A 139 -22.48 21.75 -2.15
CA ALA A 139 -23.39 22.81 -1.73
C ALA A 139 -22.67 24.11 -1.33
N ASP A 140 -21.42 24.01 -0.83
CA ASP A 140 -20.60 25.16 -0.44
C ASP A 140 -20.11 25.99 -1.64
N VAL A 141 -20.23 25.47 -2.87
CA VAL A 141 -19.73 26.13 -4.07
C VAL A 141 -20.71 27.21 -4.53
N LYS A 142 -20.30 28.47 -4.43
CA LYS A 142 -21.02 29.62 -5.00
C LYS A 142 -20.72 29.74 -6.50
N GLY A 143 -21.77 29.91 -7.32
CA GLY A 143 -21.64 29.97 -8.78
C GLY A 143 -21.57 28.58 -9.45
N HIS A 144 -20.99 28.49 -10.65
CA HIS A 144 -20.71 27.24 -11.39
C HIS A 144 -21.90 26.30 -11.62
N THR A 145 -23.11 26.82 -11.82
CA THR A 145 -24.34 26.01 -11.98
C THR A 145 -24.22 24.93 -13.05
N GLY A 146 -23.67 25.27 -14.23
CA GLY A 146 -23.47 24.30 -15.31
C GLY A 146 -22.49 23.18 -14.95
N ALA A 147 -21.38 23.51 -14.29
CA ALA A 147 -20.40 22.51 -13.86
C ALA A 147 -20.97 21.62 -12.74
N LYS A 148 -21.65 22.20 -11.74
CA LYS A 148 -22.33 21.43 -10.69
C LYS A 148 -23.32 20.43 -11.27
N ARG A 149 -24.12 20.86 -12.24
CA ARG A 149 -25.07 19.97 -12.92
C ARG A 149 -24.37 18.84 -13.67
N ALA A 150 -23.27 19.12 -14.36
CA ALA A 150 -22.48 18.09 -15.03
C ALA A 150 -21.89 17.07 -14.05
N LEU A 151 -21.41 17.53 -12.89
CA LEU A 151 -20.91 16.66 -11.82
C LEU A 151 -22.01 15.75 -11.25
N GLU A 152 -23.21 16.29 -11.00
CA GLU A 152 -24.36 15.49 -10.54
C GLU A 152 -24.75 14.40 -11.55
N ILE A 153 -24.83 14.76 -12.83
CA ILE A 153 -25.19 13.81 -13.90
C ILE A 153 -24.12 12.71 -14.00
N ALA A 154 -22.84 13.09 -13.97
CA ALA A 154 -21.74 12.13 -14.02
C ALA A 154 -21.73 11.21 -12.79
N ALA A 155 -22.00 11.74 -11.59
CA ALA A 155 -22.06 10.95 -10.36
C ALA A 155 -23.21 9.94 -10.41
N ALA A 156 -24.39 10.38 -10.86
CA ALA A 156 -25.56 9.51 -11.01
C ALA A 156 -25.36 8.43 -12.08
N GLY A 157 -24.64 8.75 -13.15
CA GLY A 157 -24.35 7.82 -14.26
C GLY A 157 -23.08 6.99 -14.11
N GLY A 158 -22.27 7.19 -13.06
CA GLY A 158 -20.97 6.54 -12.91
C GLY A 158 -19.96 6.89 -14.01
N HIS A 159 -20.02 8.11 -14.56
CA HIS A 159 -19.18 8.52 -15.69
C HIS A 159 -17.83 9.11 -15.25
N SER A 160 -16.77 8.77 -15.98
CA SER A 160 -15.47 9.44 -15.87
C SER A 160 -15.56 10.89 -16.36
N LEU A 161 -14.88 11.79 -15.66
CA LEU A 161 -14.88 13.22 -15.97
C LEU A 161 -13.47 13.75 -16.19
N LEU A 162 -13.32 14.53 -17.26
CA LEU A 162 -12.15 15.36 -17.51
C LEU A 162 -12.55 16.84 -17.43
N MET A 163 -11.91 17.60 -16.54
CA MET A 163 -12.16 19.03 -16.38
C MET A 163 -11.05 19.84 -17.05
N VAL A 164 -11.41 20.68 -18.02
CA VAL A 164 -10.48 21.54 -18.77
C VAL A 164 -10.85 23.01 -18.56
N GLY A 165 -9.85 23.88 -18.39
CA GLY A 165 -10.05 25.32 -18.24
C GLY A 165 -8.82 26.03 -17.67
N GLU A 166 -8.84 27.36 -17.67
CA GLU A 166 -7.72 28.20 -17.24
C GLU A 166 -7.29 27.94 -15.78
N PRO A 167 -6.00 28.16 -15.44
CA PRO A 167 -5.56 28.14 -14.04
C PRO A 167 -6.44 29.01 -13.15
N GLY A 168 -6.77 28.54 -11.94
CA GLY A 168 -7.64 29.27 -11.02
C GLY A 168 -9.15 29.12 -11.25
N SER A 169 -9.61 28.45 -12.32
CA SER A 169 -11.05 28.28 -12.61
C SER A 169 -11.84 27.38 -11.64
N GLY A 170 -11.19 26.83 -10.59
CA GLY A 170 -11.82 26.00 -9.58
C GLY A 170 -11.89 24.50 -9.89
N LYS A 171 -11.18 24.00 -10.92
CA LYS A 171 -11.18 22.56 -11.30
C LYS A 171 -10.84 21.62 -10.15
N SER A 172 -9.72 21.87 -9.46
CA SER A 172 -9.32 21.03 -8.32
C SER A 172 -10.34 21.13 -7.18
N MET A 173 -10.87 22.33 -6.92
CA MET A 173 -11.91 22.56 -5.90
C MET A 173 -13.18 21.75 -6.20
N LEU A 174 -13.61 21.70 -7.46
CA LEU A 174 -14.75 20.92 -7.93
C LEU A 174 -14.48 19.41 -7.92
N ALA A 175 -13.27 18.97 -8.32
CA ALA A 175 -12.88 17.56 -8.33
C ALA A 175 -12.90 16.93 -6.93
N HIS A 176 -12.37 17.63 -5.92
CA HIS A 176 -12.38 17.13 -4.53
C HIS A 176 -13.81 17.00 -3.98
N ARG A 177 -14.75 17.83 -4.45
CA ARG A 177 -16.17 17.78 -4.04
C ARG A 177 -16.96 16.74 -4.81
N PHE A 178 -16.63 16.53 -6.09
CA PHE A 178 -17.19 15.44 -6.88
C PHE A 178 -16.97 14.08 -6.23
N ALA A 179 -15.80 13.86 -5.60
CA ALA A 179 -15.53 12.65 -4.83
C ALA A 179 -16.56 12.38 -3.73
N GLY A 180 -17.14 13.43 -3.14
CA GLY A 180 -18.20 13.31 -2.11
C GLY A 180 -19.60 13.03 -2.66
N LEU A 181 -19.84 13.19 -3.97
CA LEU A 181 -21.12 12.83 -4.61
C LEU A 181 -21.18 11.36 -5.00
N LEU A 182 -20.02 10.72 -5.12
CA LEU A 182 -19.92 9.33 -5.55
C LEU A 182 -20.24 8.37 -4.39
N PRO A 183 -20.75 7.17 -4.69
CA PRO A 183 -20.87 6.13 -3.68
C PRO A 183 -19.54 5.87 -2.96
N PRO A 184 -19.57 5.51 -1.67
CA PRO A 184 -18.36 5.15 -0.95
C PRO A 184 -17.68 3.97 -1.65
N MET A 185 -16.34 3.99 -1.70
CA MET A 185 -15.58 2.87 -2.27
C MET A 185 -15.79 1.62 -1.43
N ASN A 186 -15.87 0.47 -2.10
CA ASN A 186 -15.71 -0.79 -1.40
C ASN A 186 -14.22 -1.02 -1.05
N VAL A 187 -13.95 -2.00 -0.19
CA VAL A 187 -12.58 -2.28 0.28
C VAL A 187 -11.64 -2.66 -0.88
N ALA A 188 -12.10 -3.43 -1.86
CA ALA A 188 -11.28 -3.81 -3.01
C ALA A 188 -10.88 -2.59 -3.86
N GLU A 189 -11.83 -1.72 -4.20
CA GLU A 189 -11.56 -0.46 -4.92
C GLU A 189 -10.58 0.44 -4.17
N ALA A 190 -10.75 0.55 -2.85
CA ALA A 190 -9.86 1.33 -2.00
C ALA A 190 -8.43 0.75 -1.98
N LEU A 191 -8.30 -0.58 -1.86
CA LEU A 191 -7.00 -1.26 -1.89
C LEU A 191 -6.29 -1.10 -3.24
N GLU A 192 -7.01 -1.21 -4.36
CA GLU A 192 -6.42 -1.02 -5.70
C GLU A 192 -5.87 0.41 -5.87
N SER A 193 -6.66 1.42 -5.51
CA SER A 193 -6.22 2.81 -5.54
C SER A 193 -5.03 3.06 -4.61
N ALA A 194 -5.11 2.57 -3.37
CA ALA A 194 -4.08 2.76 -2.36
C ALA A 194 -2.78 2.02 -2.72
N ALA A 195 -2.85 0.88 -3.40
CA ALA A 195 -1.67 0.14 -3.87
C ALA A 195 -0.84 0.99 -4.85
N ILE A 196 -1.50 1.73 -5.75
CA ILE A 196 -0.81 2.67 -6.65
C ILE A 196 -0.13 3.79 -5.85
N ALA A 197 -0.83 4.37 -4.88
CA ALA A 197 -0.25 5.41 -4.02
C ALA A 197 0.93 4.91 -3.17
N SER A 198 0.90 3.66 -2.73
CA SER A 198 1.98 3.00 -1.97
C SER A 198 3.22 2.80 -2.85
N LEU A 199 3.04 2.40 -4.12
CA LEU A 199 4.13 2.29 -5.09
C LEU A 199 4.81 3.64 -5.35
N ASP A 200 4.02 4.71 -5.42
CA ASP A 200 4.52 6.09 -5.56
C ASP A 200 5.11 6.67 -4.26
N GLY A 201 5.00 5.96 -3.12
CA GLY A 201 5.43 6.45 -1.80
C GLY A 201 4.61 7.62 -1.27
N ARG A 202 3.34 7.72 -1.67
CA ARG A 202 2.40 8.81 -1.32
C ARG A 202 1.20 8.34 -0.52
N LEU A 203 1.16 7.07 -0.11
CA LEU A 203 0.06 6.53 0.67
C LEU A 203 0.02 7.21 2.04
N ALA A 204 -1.14 7.76 2.39
CA ALA A 204 -1.48 8.13 3.75
C ALA A 204 -2.42 7.04 4.30
N PRO A 205 -1.96 6.18 5.23
CA PRO A 205 -2.74 5.05 5.73
C PRO A 205 -4.09 5.45 6.31
N GLU A 206 -4.25 6.67 6.82
CA GLU A 206 -5.51 7.18 7.39
C GLU A 206 -6.52 7.55 6.30
N ARG A 207 -6.07 7.73 5.05
CA ARG A 207 -6.87 8.19 3.91
C ARG A 207 -6.98 7.12 2.81
N TRP A 208 -6.62 5.88 3.09
CA TRP A 208 -6.62 4.80 2.09
C TRP A 208 -8.00 4.53 1.47
N MET A 209 -9.08 4.80 2.21
CA MET A 209 -10.46 4.73 1.71
C MET A 209 -10.95 6.02 1.06
N ASN A 210 -10.14 7.08 1.00
CA ASN A 210 -10.53 8.31 0.32
C ASN A 210 -10.33 8.12 -1.18
N ARG A 211 -11.41 8.30 -1.94
CA ARG A 211 -11.37 8.32 -3.40
C ARG A 211 -10.29 9.28 -3.92
N PRO A 212 -9.33 8.81 -4.74
CA PRO A 212 -8.25 9.64 -5.23
C PRO A 212 -8.78 10.66 -6.25
N THR A 213 -8.20 11.86 -6.23
CA THR A 213 -8.35 12.84 -7.30
C THR A 213 -6.97 13.23 -7.79
N ALA A 214 -6.68 13.02 -9.08
CA ALA A 214 -5.41 13.35 -9.67
C ALA A 214 -5.49 14.64 -10.48
N THR A 215 -4.41 15.42 -10.49
CA THR A 215 -4.20 16.47 -11.49
C THR A 215 -3.15 15.95 -12.47
N PRO A 216 -3.55 15.53 -13.68
CA PRO A 216 -2.61 15.03 -14.66
C PRO A 216 -1.59 16.10 -15.04
N HIS A 217 -0.34 15.69 -15.23
CA HIS A 217 0.67 16.59 -15.78
C HIS A 217 0.32 16.91 -17.25
N HIS A 218 0.72 18.08 -17.74
CA HIS A 218 0.44 18.51 -19.12
C HIS A 218 1.09 17.62 -20.20
N THR A 219 1.99 16.72 -19.80
CA THR A 219 2.63 15.69 -20.64
C THR A 219 1.96 14.31 -20.54
N ALA A 220 0.85 14.17 -19.79
CA ALA A 220 0.14 12.91 -19.67
C ALA A 220 -0.52 12.51 -21.01
N SER A 221 -0.30 11.27 -21.44
CA SER A 221 -0.90 10.75 -22.68
C SER A 221 -2.39 10.50 -22.51
N ALA A 222 -3.15 10.50 -23.60
CA ALA A 222 -4.57 10.16 -23.59
C ALA A 222 -4.84 8.77 -22.98
N VAL A 223 -3.95 7.81 -23.23
CA VAL A 223 -4.01 6.46 -22.64
C VAL A 223 -3.80 6.50 -21.11
N ALA A 224 -2.88 7.34 -20.62
CA ALA A 224 -2.66 7.52 -19.19
C ALA A 224 -3.85 8.20 -18.48
N LEU A 225 -4.61 9.04 -19.19
CA LEU A 225 -5.80 9.72 -18.65
C LEU A 225 -7.05 8.83 -18.56
N VAL A 226 -7.20 7.89 -19.50
CA VAL A 226 -8.37 7.00 -19.55
C VAL A 226 -8.21 5.82 -18.57
N GLY A 227 -6.98 5.46 -18.21
CA GLY A 227 -6.69 4.26 -17.43
C GLY A 227 -6.86 3.01 -18.27
N GLY A 228 -5.93 2.06 -18.18
CA GLY A 228 -5.87 0.85 -19.02
C GLY A 228 -6.94 -0.21 -18.73
N GLY A 229 -8.17 0.17 -18.41
CA GLY A 229 -9.26 -0.73 -18.01
C GLY A 229 -10.44 -0.68 -18.96
N TRP A 230 -10.25 -1.10 -20.22
CA TRP A 230 -11.36 -1.54 -21.07
C TRP A 230 -11.47 -3.07 -20.99
N SER A 231 -11.79 -3.61 -19.81
CA SER A 231 -12.32 -4.97 -19.71
C SER A 231 -13.84 -4.87 -19.67
N VAL A 232 -14.41 -5.06 -20.84
CA VAL A 232 -15.82 -5.32 -21.14
C VAL A 232 -16.47 -6.15 -20.03
N PHE A 233 -17.46 -5.59 -19.34
CA PHE A 233 -18.55 -6.37 -18.75
C PHE A 233 -19.80 -6.11 -19.59
N SER A 234 -20.24 -7.18 -20.26
CA SER A 234 -21.53 -7.29 -20.93
C SER A 234 -22.65 -7.52 -19.92
#